data_AF-A0A945TLN6-F1
#
_entry.id   AF-A0A945TLN6-F1
#
_cell.length_a   1.000
_cell.length_b   1.000
_cell.length_c   1.000
_cell.angle_alpha   90.00
_cell.angle_beta   90.00
_cell.angle_gamma   90.00
#
_symmetry.space_group_name_H-M   'P 1'
#
loop_
_entity.id
_entity.type
_entity.pdbx_description
1 polymer ?
#
loop_
_entity_poly.entity_id
_entity_poly.type
_entity_poly.pdbx_seq_one_letter_code
_entity_poly.pdbx_strand_id
1 'polypeptide(L)'
;MSNEPVDVLIIGAGASGAAVAWSLADTRMRILCLEQGDWVNSANYPSAGPGYETRQDFAIRPNDRQLDVDYPIDDGESPVKVVNFNGVGGGTILYMAHFPRFHPSDFRTRSLDGVGEDWPIDYATLEPYFAENDRMMGVAGLAGDPGCPPKEIQLPPVPLGKLGERIAGGFNELGWHWWPS
;
A
#
# COMPACT_ATOMS: atom_id res chain seq x y z
N MET A 1 14.86 -29.16 -6.43
CA MET A 1 14.33 -28.84 -5.08
C MET A 1 13.94 -30.16 -4.44
N SER A 2 14.34 -30.41 -3.18
CA SER A 2 13.88 -31.60 -2.46
C SER A 2 12.38 -31.45 -2.17
N ASN A 3 11.60 -32.54 -2.25
CA ASN A 3 10.18 -32.57 -1.88
C ASN A 3 10.01 -32.58 -0.35
N GLU A 4 10.84 -31.81 0.35
CA GLU A 4 10.78 -31.72 1.80
C GLU A 4 9.54 -30.92 2.21
N PRO A 5 8.77 -31.38 3.21
CA PRO A 5 7.62 -30.64 3.70
C PRO A 5 8.06 -29.29 4.27
N VAL A 6 7.21 -28.27 4.21
CA VAL A 6 7.40 -26.98 4.88
C VAL A 6 6.26 -26.74 5.86
N ASP A 7 6.48 -25.89 6.86
CA ASP A 7 5.47 -25.61 7.88
C ASP A 7 4.50 -24.53 7.40
N VAL A 8 4.99 -23.56 6.62
CA VAL A 8 4.20 -22.48 6.03
C VAL A 8 4.58 -22.27 4.56
N LEU A 9 3.57 -22.21 3.71
CA LEU A 9 3.68 -21.85 2.30
C LEU A 9 3.02 -20.49 2.07
N ILE A 10 3.80 -19.52 1.61
CA ILE A 10 3.34 -18.18 1.23
C ILE A 10 3.32 -18.13 -0.30
N ILE A 11 2.18 -17.73 -0.87
CA ILE A 11 2.01 -17.55 -2.31
C ILE A 11 1.92 -16.05 -2.59
N GLY A 12 2.94 -15.52 -3.26
CA GLY A 12 3.15 -14.10 -3.56
C GLY A 12 4.08 -13.44 -2.54
N ALA A 13 5.15 -12.81 -3.05
CA ALA A 13 6.12 -12.04 -2.28
C ALA A 13 5.85 -10.52 -2.35
N GLY A 14 4.57 -10.14 -2.44
CA GLY A 14 4.11 -8.75 -2.36
C GLY A 14 4.04 -8.22 -0.93
N ALA A 15 3.44 -7.03 -0.74
CA ALA A 15 3.32 -6.36 0.56
C ALA A 15 2.87 -7.28 1.71
N SER A 16 1.76 -8.01 1.51
CA SER A 16 1.18 -8.89 2.52
C SER A 16 2.02 -10.15 2.75
N GLY A 17 2.50 -10.78 1.68
CA GLY A 17 3.37 -11.95 1.77
C GLY A 17 4.67 -11.65 2.50
N ALA A 18 5.28 -10.50 2.22
CA ALA A 18 6.46 -10.00 2.91
C ALA A 18 6.18 -9.72 4.40
N ALA A 19 5.04 -9.10 4.73
CA ALA A 19 4.66 -8.85 6.13
C ALA A 19 4.46 -10.15 6.94
N VAL A 20 3.83 -11.16 6.34
CA VAL A 20 3.66 -12.49 6.96
C VAL A 20 5.00 -13.22 7.09
N ALA A 21 5.83 -13.19 6.04
CA ALA A 21 7.17 -13.78 6.09
C ALA A 21 8.01 -13.13 7.21
N TRP A 22 7.93 -11.80 7.34
CA TRP A 22 8.61 -11.04 8.38
C TRP A 22 8.12 -11.41 9.79
N SER A 23 6.80 -11.50 10.00
CA SER A 23 6.25 -11.85 11.33
C SER A 23 6.59 -13.27 11.77
N LEU A 24 6.92 -14.14 10.83
CA LEU A 24 7.34 -15.52 11.07
C LEU A 24 8.86 -15.71 11.05
N ALA A 25 9.65 -14.68 10.70
CA ALA A 25 11.08 -14.81 10.42
C ALA A 25 11.91 -15.29 11.64
N ASP A 26 11.51 -14.91 12.85
CA ASP A 26 12.18 -15.30 14.10
C ASP A 26 11.66 -16.62 14.68
N THR A 27 10.74 -17.29 13.98
CA THR A 27 10.28 -18.62 14.36
C THR A 27 11.27 -19.68 13.89
N ARG A 28 11.11 -20.92 14.38
CA ARG A 28 11.86 -22.08 13.87
C ARG A 28 11.13 -22.80 12.73
N MET A 29 10.07 -22.20 12.18
CA MET A 29 9.30 -22.79 11.10
C MET A 29 10.09 -22.74 9.80
N ARG A 30 9.94 -23.79 8.97
CA ARG A 30 10.41 -23.79 7.59
C ARG A 30 9.35 -23.11 6.73
N ILE A 31 9.70 -21.93 6.24
CA ILE A 31 8.80 -21.06 5.48
C ILE A 31 9.27 -21.04 4.03
N LEU A 32 8.36 -21.33 3.10
CA LEU A 32 8.61 -21.22 1.65
C LEU A 32 7.72 -20.11 1.09
N CYS A 33 8.33 -19.13 0.43
CA CYS A 33 7.62 -18.10 -0.31
C CYS A 33 7.79 -18.36 -1.82
N LEU A 34 6.69 -18.52 -2.53
CA LEU A 34 6.68 -18.65 -3.99
C LEU A 34 6.22 -17.33 -4.60
N GLU A 35 7.00 -16.83 -5.56
CA GLU A 35 6.68 -15.62 -6.31
C GLU A 35 6.75 -15.94 -7.81
N GLN A 36 5.84 -15.33 -8.58
CA GLN A 36 5.75 -15.52 -10.02
C GLN A 36 6.87 -14.80 -10.76
N GLY A 37 7.23 -13.59 -10.30
CA GLY A 37 8.36 -12.83 -10.85
C GLY A 37 9.66 -13.00 -10.06
N ASP A 38 10.66 -12.21 -10.44
CA ASP A 38 11.98 -12.19 -9.79
C ASP A 38 12.17 -10.92 -8.94
N TRP A 39 13.32 -10.80 -8.30
CA TRP A 39 13.77 -9.60 -7.62
C TRP A 39 13.98 -8.44 -8.59
N VAL A 40 13.43 -7.28 -8.25
CA VAL A 40 13.65 -6.05 -9.02
C VAL A 40 14.86 -5.33 -8.44
N ASN A 41 15.83 -5.00 -9.28
CA ASN A 41 16.95 -4.15 -8.89
C ASN A 41 16.46 -2.70 -8.71
N SER A 42 16.54 -2.17 -7.49
CA SER A 42 16.09 -0.80 -7.17
C SER A 42 16.85 0.28 -7.95
N ALA A 43 18.08 0.02 -8.40
CA ALA A 43 18.81 0.94 -9.27
C ALA A 43 18.16 1.11 -10.66
N ASN A 44 17.30 0.17 -11.05
CA ASN A 44 16.56 0.20 -12.32
C ASN A 44 15.16 0.80 -12.17
N TYR A 45 14.75 1.23 -10.97
CA TYR A 45 13.44 1.84 -10.80
C TYR A 45 13.31 3.08 -11.68
N PRO A 46 12.12 3.35 -12.25
CA PRO A 46 11.92 4.50 -13.12
C PRO A 46 12.34 5.82 -12.47
N SER A 47 12.13 5.95 -11.15
CA SER A 47 12.50 7.13 -10.37
C SER A 47 14.01 7.40 -10.29
N ALA A 48 14.86 6.45 -10.66
CA ALA A 48 16.32 6.62 -10.71
C ALA A 48 16.80 7.38 -11.96
N GLY A 49 15.93 7.65 -12.94
CA GLY A 49 16.30 8.30 -14.20
C GLY A 49 15.23 9.25 -14.76
N PRO A 50 15.57 10.03 -15.80
CA PRO A 50 14.60 10.85 -16.51
C PRO A 50 13.59 9.98 -17.26
N GLY A 51 12.38 10.50 -17.50
CA GLY A 51 11.35 9.81 -18.27
C GLY A 51 10.66 8.66 -17.52
N TYR A 52 10.67 8.70 -16.18
CA TYR A 52 10.08 7.66 -15.33
C TYR A 52 8.62 7.34 -15.70
N GLU A 53 7.85 8.35 -16.13
CA GLU A 53 6.42 8.19 -16.52
C GLU A 53 6.21 7.45 -17.85
N THR A 54 7.27 7.25 -18.64
CA THR A 54 7.20 6.69 -20.00
C THR A 54 7.82 5.29 -20.12
N ARG A 55 8.27 4.71 -19.00
CA ARG A 55 8.92 3.40 -18.96
C ARG A 55 7.90 2.27 -19.11
N GLN A 56 7.92 1.60 -20.26
CA GLN A 56 7.00 0.50 -20.56
C GLN A 56 7.17 -0.70 -19.62
N ASP A 57 8.40 -1.02 -19.24
CA ASP A 57 8.75 -2.14 -18.37
C ASP A 57 8.32 -1.94 -16.90
N PHE A 58 7.85 -0.73 -16.56
CA PHE A 58 7.19 -0.41 -15.30
C PHE A 58 5.79 0.17 -15.51
N ALA A 59 5.18 -0.06 -16.69
CA ALA A 59 3.80 0.35 -16.91
C ALA A 59 2.90 -0.28 -15.84
N ILE A 60 1.95 0.53 -15.33
CA ILE A 60 1.15 0.17 -14.17
C ILE A 60 0.18 -1.00 -14.44
N ARG A 61 -0.21 -1.18 -15.71
CA ARG A 61 -1.09 -2.25 -16.16
C ARG A 61 -0.26 -3.41 -16.72
N PRO A 62 -0.40 -4.64 -16.20
CA PRO A 62 0.24 -5.83 -16.76
C PRO A 62 -0.05 -6.04 -18.25
N ASN A 63 -1.27 -5.71 -18.70
CA ASN A 63 -1.67 -5.83 -20.12
C ASN A 63 -0.88 -4.91 -21.06
N ASP A 64 -0.38 -3.77 -20.56
CA ASP A 64 0.49 -2.88 -21.32
C ASP A 64 1.96 -3.32 -21.18
N ARG A 65 2.38 -3.61 -19.94
CA ARG A 65 3.76 -3.95 -19.59
C ARG A 65 4.25 -5.23 -20.28
N GLN A 66 3.40 -6.26 -20.35
CA GLN A 66 3.61 -7.50 -21.12
C GLN A 66 4.96 -8.21 -20.87
N LEU A 67 5.46 -8.20 -19.64
CA LEU A 67 6.63 -9.02 -19.29
C LEU A 67 6.23 -10.51 -19.28
N ASP A 68 7.21 -11.41 -19.36
CA ASP A 68 6.96 -12.87 -19.30
C ASP A 68 6.25 -13.30 -18.01
N VAL A 69 6.42 -12.51 -16.95
CA VAL A 69 5.79 -12.70 -15.63
C VAL A 69 4.40 -12.07 -15.54
N ASP A 70 3.99 -11.28 -16.53
CA ASP A 70 2.65 -10.69 -16.60
C ASP A 70 1.64 -11.71 -17.13
N TYR A 71 0.40 -11.56 -16.65
CA TYR A 71 -0.73 -12.37 -17.11
C TYR A 71 -1.87 -11.44 -17.55
N PRO A 72 -2.68 -11.86 -18.54
CA PRO A 72 -3.80 -11.06 -19.00
C PRO A 72 -4.79 -10.80 -17.87
N ILE A 73 -5.18 -9.54 -17.71
CA ILE A 73 -6.25 -9.10 -16.81
C ILE A 73 -7.43 -8.66 -17.66
N ASP A 74 -8.58 -9.31 -17.48
CA ASP A 74 -9.83 -8.84 -18.08
C ASP A 74 -10.43 -7.74 -17.18
N ASP A 75 -10.31 -6.49 -17.63
CA ASP A 75 -10.96 -5.34 -17.00
C ASP A 75 -11.92 -4.60 -17.95
N GLY A 76 -12.26 -5.19 -19.10
CA GLY A 76 -12.98 -4.51 -20.19
C GLY A 76 -14.33 -3.92 -19.76
N GLU A 77 -15.10 -4.71 -19.01
CA GLU A 77 -16.41 -4.32 -18.46
C GLU A 77 -16.32 -3.72 -17.04
N SER A 78 -15.10 -3.48 -16.54
CA SER A 78 -14.87 -2.92 -15.22
C SER A 78 -14.57 -1.41 -15.29
N PRO A 79 -15.24 -0.57 -14.48
CA PRO A 79 -14.84 0.82 -14.30
C PRO A 79 -13.54 0.95 -13.48
N VAL A 80 -13.10 -0.12 -12.82
CA VAL A 80 -11.86 -0.18 -12.05
C VAL A 80 -10.78 -0.87 -12.89
N LYS A 81 -9.65 -0.19 -13.08
CA LYS A 81 -8.48 -0.71 -13.80
C LYS A 81 -7.43 -1.18 -12.81
N VAL A 82 -6.85 -2.35 -13.08
CA VAL A 82 -5.92 -2.98 -12.15
C VAL A 82 -4.52 -2.43 -12.34
N VAL A 83 -3.96 -1.91 -11.25
CA VAL A 83 -2.55 -1.60 -11.13
C VAL A 83 -1.89 -2.74 -10.37
N ASN A 84 -0.93 -3.42 -11.00
CA ASN A 84 -0.25 -4.55 -10.38
C ASN A 84 1.18 -4.73 -10.93
N PHE A 85 2.04 -5.32 -10.11
CA PHE A 85 3.41 -5.69 -10.48
C PHE A 85 3.68 -7.13 -10.03
N ASN A 86 4.20 -7.96 -10.95
CA ASN A 86 4.47 -9.37 -10.68
C ASN A 86 5.99 -9.55 -10.48
N GLY A 87 6.39 -9.79 -9.24
CA GLY A 87 7.79 -9.82 -8.83
C GLY A 87 7.92 -9.61 -7.32
N VAL A 88 9.12 -9.83 -6.79
CA VAL A 88 9.35 -9.67 -5.34
C VAL A 88 9.18 -8.19 -4.94
N GLY A 89 8.30 -7.95 -3.97
CA GLY A 89 7.76 -6.62 -3.60
C GLY A 89 6.34 -6.38 -4.12
N GLY A 90 5.97 -6.99 -5.25
CA GLY A 90 4.65 -6.88 -5.85
C GLY A 90 4.24 -5.43 -6.09
N GLY A 91 2.98 -5.09 -5.82
CA GLY A 91 2.44 -3.74 -6.02
C GLY A 91 3.22 -2.61 -5.32
N THR A 92 4.03 -2.88 -4.28
CA THR A 92 4.87 -1.86 -3.62
C THR A 92 6.01 -1.37 -4.51
N ILE A 93 6.29 -2.05 -5.63
CA ILE A 93 7.24 -1.56 -6.64
C ILE A 93 6.68 -0.34 -7.38
N LEU A 94 5.35 -0.26 -7.52
CA LEU A 94 4.66 0.77 -8.31
C LEU A 94 3.82 1.74 -7.48
N TYR A 95 3.56 1.42 -6.21
CA TYR A 95 2.69 2.24 -5.37
C TYR A 95 3.22 3.67 -5.19
N MET A 96 2.33 4.56 -4.77
CA MET A 96 2.67 5.96 -4.51
C MET A 96 3.13 6.21 -3.06
N ALA A 97 3.39 5.15 -2.29
CA ALA A 97 3.80 5.21 -0.88
C ALA A 97 2.85 6.00 0.05
N HIS A 98 1.55 6.00 -0.25
CA HIS A 98 0.52 6.53 0.66
C HIS A 98 0.07 5.45 1.66
N PHE A 99 -0.03 5.82 2.93
CA PHE A 99 -0.44 4.94 4.03
C PHE A 99 -1.69 5.46 4.76
N PRO A 100 -2.86 5.55 4.08
CA PRO A 100 -4.10 5.89 4.76
C PRO A 100 -4.52 4.76 5.70
N ARG A 101 -5.01 5.14 6.89
CA ARG A 101 -5.72 4.22 7.80
C ARG A 101 -7.22 4.30 7.49
N PHE A 102 -7.95 3.20 7.66
CA PHE A 102 -9.41 3.25 7.65
C PHE A 102 -9.96 4.18 8.73
N HIS A 103 -11.09 4.81 8.46
CA HIS A 103 -11.87 5.54 9.45
C HIS A 103 -12.72 4.56 10.28
N PRO A 104 -13.03 4.84 11.57
CA PRO A 104 -13.88 3.95 12.37
C PRO A 104 -15.28 3.67 11.80
N SER A 105 -15.78 4.50 10.87
CA SER A 105 -17.02 4.22 10.14
C SER A 105 -16.87 3.12 9.09
N ASP A 106 -15.67 2.93 8.53
CA ASP A 106 -15.42 1.96 7.45
C ASP A 106 -15.59 0.51 7.92
N PHE A 107 -15.52 0.28 9.24
CA PHE A 107 -15.79 -1.01 9.89
C PHE A 107 -17.30 -1.24 10.11
N ARG A 108 -18.16 -0.25 9.85
CA ARG A 108 -19.58 -0.23 10.21
C ARG A 108 -20.50 0.23 9.07
N THR A 109 -20.10 -0.02 7.82
CA THR A 109 -20.83 0.49 6.64
C THR A 109 -22.25 -0.06 6.53
N ARG A 110 -22.52 -1.26 7.06
CA ARG A 110 -23.88 -1.82 7.05
C ARG A 110 -24.75 -1.11 8.08
N SER A 111 -24.25 -0.97 9.31
CA SER A 111 -25.03 -0.35 10.39
C SER A 111 -25.21 1.16 10.22
N LEU A 112 -24.23 1.87 9.64
CA LEU A 112 -24.27 3.32 9.48
C LEU A 112 -24.89 3.76 8.15
N ASP A 113 -24.52 3.07 7.07
CA ASP A 113 -24.83 3.53 5.70
C ASP A 113 -25.80 2.58 4.96
N GLY A 114 -26.09 1.40 5.53
CA GLY A 114 -26.99 0.41 4.93
C GLY A 114 -26.37 -0.36 3.75
N VAL A 115 -25.04 -0.33 3.58
CA VAL A 115 -24.32 -0.99 2.47
C VAL A 115 -23.24 -1.94 2.97
N GLY A 116 -23.00 -3.01 2.21
CA GLY A 116 -21.97 -4.01 2.53
C GLY A 116 -22.26 -4.74 3.84
N GLU A 117 -21.19 -5.04 4.59
CA GLU A 117 -21.23 -5.74 5.87
C GLU A 117 -20.37 -5.02 6.90
N ASP A 118 -20.76 -5.10 8.17
CA ASP A 118 -19.91 -4.64 9.27
C ASP A 118 -18.77 -5.64 9.47
N TRP A 119 -17.58 -5.12 9.75
CA TRP A 119 -16.44 -5.95 10.04
C TRP A 119 -16.60 -6.62 11.42
N PRO A 120 -16.08 -7.85 11.61
CA PRO A 120 -16.13 -8.55 12.90
C PRO A 120 -15.14 -7.97 13.94
N ILE A 121 -14.40 -6.94 13.57
CA ILE A 121 -13.43 -6.20 14.38
C ILE A 121 -13.60 -4.71 14.11
N ASP A 122 -13.05 -3.87 14.98
CA ASP A 122 -13.14 -2.42 14.87
C ASP A 122 -11.77 -1.76 14.62
N TYR A 123 -11.78 -0.44 14.46
CA TYR A 123 -10.56 0.35 14.32
C TYR A 123 -9.60 0.15 15.50
N ALA A 124 -10.11 0.11 16.74
CA ALA A 124 -9.28 -0.02 17.93
C ALA A 124 -8.52 -1.36 17.95
N THR A 125 -9.11 -2.41 17.38
CA THR A 125 -8.46 -3.72 17.21
C THR A 125 -7.26 -3.64 16.27
N LEU A 126 -7.35 -2.85 15.18
CA LEU A 126 -6.28 -2.72 14.19
C LEU A 126 -5.29 -1.58 14.48
N GLU A 127 -5.63 -0.64 15.36
CA GLU A 127 -4.80 0.52 15.69
C GLU A 127 -3.35 0.15 16.03
N PRO A 128 -3.06 -0.86 16.90
CA PRO A 128 -1.69 -1.22 17.22
C PRO A 128 -0.91 -1.76 16.01
N TYR A 129 -1.59 -2.42 15.08
CA TYR A 129 -0.98 -2.96 13.86
C TYR A 129 -0.75 -1.86 12.82
N PHE A 130 -1.62 -0.87 12.75
CA PHE A 130 -1.35 0.34 11.98
C PHE A 130 -0.14 1.09 12.52
N ALA A 131 -0.01 1.24 13.85
CA ALA A 131 1.14 1.88 14.47
C ALA A 131 2.45 1.11 14.20
N GLU A 132 2.42 -0.23 14.26
CA GLU A 132 3.58 -1.06 13.92
C GLU A 132 3.97 -0.90 12.44
N ASN A 133 3.01 -0.91 11.52
CA ASN A 133 3.28 -0.65 10.12
C ASN A 133 3.87 0.75 9.89
N ASP A 134 3.31 1.78 10.55
CA ASP A 134 3.82 3.15 10.43
C ASP A 134 5.28 3.25 10.86
N ARG A 135 5.64 2.58 11.96
CA ARG A 135 7.01 2.49 12.46
C ARG A 135 7.94 1.76 11.49
N MET A 136 7.51 0.63 10.96
CA MET A 136 8.31 -0.20 10.05
C MET A 136 8.55 0.47 8.69
N MET A 137 7.53 1.15 8.17
CA MET A 137 7.59 1.81 6.87
C MET A 137 8.16 3.23 6.94
N GLY A 138 8.32 3.79 8.15
CA GLY A 138 8.78 5.16 8.34
C GLY A 138 7.76 6.18 7.83
N VAL A 139 6.50 6.06 8.24
CA VAL A 139 5.41 6.91 7.73
C VAL A 139 5.53 8.33 8.28
N ALA A 140 5.60 9.29 7.36
CA ALA A 140 5.54 10.72 7.65
C ALA A 140 4.10 11.22 7.73
N GLY A 141 3.84 12.27 8.50
CA GLY A 141 2.53 12.91 8.54
C GLY A 141 2.43 14.08 9.50
N LEU A 142 1.23 14.66 9.62
CA LEU A 142 0.93 15.71 10.58
C LEU A 142 -0.12 15.21 11.59
N ALA A 143 0.17 15.37 12.88
CA ALA A 143 -0.75 14.98 13.96
C ALA A 143 -1.78 16.08 14.22
N GLY A 144 -3.01 15.68 14.58
CA GLY A 144 -4.05 16.61 15.04
C GLY A 144 -5.19 16.84 14.06
N ASP A 145 -5.32 16.02 13.02
CA ASP A 145 -6.49 16.03 12.15
C ASP A 145 -7.76 15.75 12.97
N PRO A 146 -8.71 16.69 13.12
CA PRO A 146 -9.96 16.44 13.82
C PRO A 146 -10.87 15.43 13.08
N GLY A 147 -10.65 15.20 11.79
CA GLY A 147 -11.39 14.24 10.97
C GLY A 147 -10.93 12.79 11.12
N CYS A 148 -9.85 12.53 11.85
CA CYS A 148 -9.31 11.19 12.04
C CYS A 148 -9.06 10.87 13.53
N PRO A 149 -9.05 9.58 13.90
CA PRO A 149 -8.57 9.18 15.21
C PRO A 149 -7.14 9.69 15.47
N PRO A 150 -6.83 10.10 16.70
CA PRO A 150 -5.47 10.53 17.04
C PRO A 150 -4.49 9.36 16.84
N LYS A 151 -3.34 9.66 16.26
CA LYS A 151 -2.25 8.69 16.04
C LYS A 151 -0.89 9.32 16.31
N GLU A 152 0.06 8.49 16.71
CA GLU A 152 1.45 8.89 16.83
C GLU A 152 2.09 8.99 15.43
N ILE A 153 2.84 10.06 15.22
CA ILE A 153 3.51 10.34 13.95
C ILE A 153 4.98 9.98 14.07
N GLN A 154 5.48 9.15 13.16
CA GLN A 154 6.86 8.64 13.20
C GLN A 154 7.86 9.65 12.63
N LEU A 155 7.50 10.31 11.52
CA LEU A 155 8.34 11.30 10.83
C LEU A 155 7.56 12.58 10.53
N PRO A 156 8.23 13.76 10.48
CA PRO A 156 7.58 15.01 10.13
C PRO A 156 7.03 14.98 8.69
N PRO A 157 6.00 15.78 8.37
CA PRO A 157 5.39 15.76 7.05
C PRO A 157 6.36 16.28 5.99
N VAL A 158 6.21 15.78 4.76
CA VAL A 158 6.92 16.31 3.59
C VAL A 158 6.45 17.75 3.33
N PRO A 159 7.32 18.68 2.91
CA PRO A 159 6.91 20.04 2.57
C PRO A 159 5.83 20.04 1.46
N LEU A 160 4.77 20.82 1.67
CA LEU A 160 3.63 20.94 0.74
C LEU A 160 4.01 21.46 -0.66
N GLY A 161 5.11 22.21 -0.73
CA GLY A 161 5.53 22.90 -1.94
C GLY A 161 4.53 23.99 -2.39
N LYS A 162 4.86 24.68 -3.48
CA LYS A 162 4.10 25.85 -3.95
C LYS A 162 2.63 25.54 -4.25
N LEU A 163 2.37 24.37 -4.85
CA LEU A 163 1.01 23.96 -5.19
C LEU A 163 0.20 23.64 -3.92
N GLY A 164 0.77 22.84 -3.01
CA GLY A 164 0.11 22.46 -1.76
C GLY A 164 -0.17 23.68 -0.88
N GLU A 165 0.79 24.61 -0.75
CA GLU A 165 0.60 25.86 -0.02
C GLU A 165 -0.51 26.73 -0.61
N ARG A 166 -0.60 26.81 -1.95
CA ARG A 166 -1.64 27.59 -2.64
C ARG A 166 -3.03 27.00 -2.41
N ILE A 167 -3.13 25.67 -2.48
CA ILE A 167 -4.38 24.95 -2.25
C ILE A 167 -4.81 25.09 -0.78
N ALA A 168 -3.90 24.85 0.16
CA ALA A 168 -4.10 25.04 1.59
C ALA A 168 -4.59 26.46 1.93
N GLY A 169 -3.97 27.48 1.34
CA GLY A 169 -4.39 28.87 1.49
C GLY A 169 -5.84 29.10 1.05
N GLY A 170 -6.23 28.54 -0.11
CA GLY A 170 -7.60 28.61 -0.61
C GLY A 170 -8.61 27.92 0.32
N PHE A 171 -8.29 26.73 0.83
CA PHE A 171 -9.14 26.05 1.82
C PHE A 171 -9.31 26.89 3.10
N ASN A 172 -8.23 27.50 3.59
CA ASN A 172 -8.29 28.39 4.76
C ASN A 172 -9.18 29.62 4.52
N GLU A 173 -9.07 30.27 3.36
CA GLU A 173 -9.91 31.42 2.99
C GLU A 173 -11.40 31.06 2.93
N LEU A 174 -11.72 29.84 2.50
CA LEU A 174 -13.09 29.32 2.41
C LEU A 174 -13.62 28.76 3.74
N GLY A 175 -12.78 28.65 4.78
CA GLY A 175 -13.12 27.98 6.03
C GLY A 175 -13.40 26.49 5.86
N TRP A 176 -12.80 25.86 4.85
CA TRP A 176 -12.96 24.44 4.55
C TRP A 176 -11.89 23.63 5.26
N HIS A 177 -12.28 22.48 5.82
CA HIS A 177 -11.35 21.56 6.46
C HIS A 177 -10.43 20.91 5.41
N TRP A 178 -9.13 20.88 5.72
CA TRP A 178 -8.12 20.17 4.96
C TRP A 178 -7.03 19.67 5.91
N TRP A 179 -6.39 18.56 5.54
CA TRP A 179 -5.25 18.02 6.27
C TRP A 179 -4.25 17.40 5.29
N PRO A 180 -2.94 17.61 5.46
CA PRO A 180 -1.96 16.94 4.62
C PRO A 180 -1.95 15.44 4.92
N SER A 181 -2.07 14.63 3.86
CA SER A 181 -1.93 13.17 3.94
C SER A 181 -0.47 12.76 4.06
#